data_AF-A0A939I721-F1
#
_entry.id   AF-A0A939I721-F1
#
_cell.length_a   1.000
_cell.length_b   1.000
_cell.length_c   1.000
_cell.angle_alpha   90.00
_cell.angle_beta   90.00
_cell.angle_gamma   90.00
#
_symmetry.space_group_name_H-M   'P 1'
#
loop_
_entity.id
_entity.type
_entity.pdbx_description
1 polymer ?
#
loop_
_entity_poly.entity_id
_entity_poly.type
_entity_poly.pdbx_seq_one_letter_code
_entity_poly.pdbx_strand_id
1 'polypeptide(L)'
;MAIESKKAAFSIEAGLAQILTYMLGNPHPEQPSYGTIATGGSFVFLKLVKGEPPQYATSKVFITRNPGNELYDVLRILQRLRQIAINN
;
A
#
# COMPACT_ATOMS: atom_id res chain seq x y z
N MET A 1 -7.43 -1.31 6.39
CA MET A 1 -6.20 -0.74 5.80
C MET A 1 -5.01 -1.34 6.50
N ALA A 2 -3.95 -1.72 5.78
CA ALA A 2 -2.69 -2.21 6.37
C ALA A 2 -1.53 -1.27 5.98
N ILE A 3 -0.61 -1.01 6.90
CA ILE A 3 0.59 -0.20 6.64
C ILE A 3 1.80 -1.01 7.10
N GLU A 4 2.76 -1.19 6.22
CA GLU A 4 4.04 -1.82 6.53
C GLU A 4 5.16 -0.78 6.39
N SER A 5 5.95 -0.60 7.45
CA SER A 5 7.10 0.31 7.47
C SER A 5 8.37 -0.49 7.68
N LYS A 6 9.36 -0.34 6.79
CA LYS A 6 10.68 -0.95 6.95
C LYS A 6 11.79 0.10 6.89
N LYS A 7 12.95 -0.21 7.49
CA LYS A 7 14.15 0.63 7.32
C LYS A 7 14.51 0.71 5.83
N ALA A 8 15.14 1.81 5.41
CA ALA A 8 15.51 2.05 4.00
C ALA A 8 16.37 0.93 3.37
N ALA A 9 17.08 0.15 4.17
CA ALA A 9 17.89 -0.99 3.72
C ALA A 9 17.07 -2.26 3.41
N PHE A 10 15.77 -2.30 3.69
CA PHE A 10 14.94 -3.46 3.43
C PHE A 10 14.29 -3.42 2.04
N SER A 11 14.17 -4.59 1.43
CA SER A 11 13.56 -4.79 0.12
C SER A 11 12.04 -4.57 0.16
N ILE A 12 11.51 -3.95 -0.91
CA ILE A 12 10.08 -3.74 -1.13
C ILE A 12 9.37 -5.10 -1.27
N GLU A 13 10.01 -6.07 -1.92
CA GLU A 13 9.53 -7.44 -2.11
C GLU A 13 9.33 -8.15 -0.77
N ALA A 14 10.26 -7.96 0.18
CA ALA A 14 10.09 -8.47 1.53
C ALA A 14 8.92 -7.80 2.26
N GLY A 15 8.61 -6.54 1.96
CA GLY A 15 7.40 -5.85 2.45
C GLY A 15 6.11 -6.38 1.82
N LEU A 16 6.17 -6.76 0.54
CA LEU A 16 5.03 -7.24 -0.24
C LEU A 16 4.44 -8.54 0.32
N ALA A 17 5.27 -9.54 0.58
CA ALA A 17 4.79 -10.82 1.13
C ALA A 17 4.07 -10.64 2.49
N GLN A 18 4.64 -9.80 3.35
CA GLN A 18 4.11 -9.54 4.69
C GLN A 18 2.79 -8.78 4.63
N ILE A 19 2.70 -7.70 3.83
CA ILE A 19 1.47 -6.92 3.71
C ILE A 19 0.34 -7.72 3.04
N LEU A 20 0.66 -8.55 2.03
CA LEU A 20 -0.33 -9.42 1.39
C LEU A 20 -0.91 -10.44 2.38
N THR A 21 -0.10 -10.98 3.28
CA THR A 21 -0.58 -11.87 4.37
C THR A 21 -1.64 -11.17 5.22
N TYR A 22 -1.39 -9.94 5.66
CA TYR A 22 -2.39 -9.17 6.43
C TYR A 22 -3.64 -8.86 5.60
N MET A 23 -3.48 -8.49 4.33
CA MET A 23 -4.61 -8.15 3.45
C MET A 23 -5.48 -9.36 3.10
N LEU A 24 -4.87 -10.56 2.98
CA LEU A 24 -5.56 -11.85 2.85
C LEU A 24 -6.26 -12.27 4.15
N GLY A 25 -5.81 -11.79 5.29
CA GLY A 25 -6.48 -11.98 6.59
C GLY A 25 -7.68 -11.06 6.84
N ASN A 26 -7.99 -10.10 5.95
CA ASN A 26 -9.08 -9.12 6.18
C ASN A 26 -10.46 -9.81 6.36
N PRO A 27 -11.19 -9.60 7.47
CA PRO A 27 -12.47 -10.26 7.72
C PRO A 27 -13.62 -9.82 6.79
N HIS A 28 -13.43 -8.77 5.97
CA HIS A 28 -14.44 -8.27 5.03
C HIS A 28 -14.05 -8.58 3.58
N PRO A 29 -14.32 -9.80 3.06
CA PRO A 29 -13.84 -10.22 1.74
C PRO A 29 -14.50 -9.52 0.56
N GLU A 30 -15.74 -9.04 0.73
CA GLU A 30 -16.50 -8.31 -0.30
C GLU A 30 -15.91 -6.93 -0.63
N GLN A 31 -14.98 -6.43 0.20
CA GLN A 31 -14.37 -5.12 0.02
C GLN A 31 -12.89 -5.25 -0.37
N PRO A 32 -12.40 -4.41 -1.31
CA PRO A 32 -10.97 -4.37 -1.60
C PRO A 32 -10.16 -3.95 -0.37
N SER A 33 -9.08 -4.68 -0.11
CA SER A 33 -8.07 -4.30 0.86
C SER A 33 -7.10 -3.31 0.23
N TYR A 34 -6.77 -2.23 0.93
CA TYR A 34 -5.73 -1.28 0.52
C TYR A 34 -4.56 -1.31 1.50
N GLY A 35 -3.35 -1.21 0.94
CA GLY A 35 -2.09 -1.28 1.67
C GLY A 35 -1.06 -0.28 1.20
N THR A 36 -0.06 -0.02 2.03
CA THR A 36 1.12 0.79 1.68
C THR A 36 2.38 0.19 2.30
N ILE A 37 3.44 0.08 1.50
CA ILE A 37 4.79 -0.22 1.95
C ILE A 37 5.57 1.10 1.94
N ALA A 38 6.13 1.47 3.07
CA ALA A 38 7.00 2.64 3.20
C ALA A 38 8.41 2.23 3.62
N THR A 39 9.42 2.61 2.85
CA THR A 39 10.84 2.32 3.13
C THR A 39 11.68 3.59 3.02
N GLY A 40 11.92 4.24 4.16
CA GLY A 40 12.62 5.53 4.19
C GLY A 40 11.90 6.60 3.36
N GLY A 41 12.45 6.93 2.19
CA GLY A 41 11.88 7.93 1.25
C GLY A 41 11.00 7.37 0.14
N SER A 42 10.78 6.05 0.11
CA SER A 42 10.08 5.34 -0.97
C SER A 42 8.73 4.77 -0.51
N PHE A 43 7.73 4.82 -1.39
CA PHE A 43 6.37 4.37 -1.13
C PHE A 43 5.85 3.51 -2.28
N VAL A 44 5.18 2.40 -1.94
CA VAL A 44 4.40 1.58 -2.89
C VAL A 44 3.01 1.38 -2.31
N PHE A 45 1.99 1.67 -3.10
CA PHE A 45 0.60 1.45 -2.74
C PHE A 45 0.08 0.16 -3.35
N LEU A 46 -0.81 -0.52 -2.65
CA LEU A 46 -1.33 -1.83 -3.03
C LEU A 46 -2.84 -1.87 -2.91
N LYS A 47 -3.47 -2.60 -3.83
CA LYS A 47 -4.87 -3.00 -3.74
C LYS A 47 -4.96 -4.51 -3.91
N LEU A 48 -5.68 -5.18 -3.01
CA LEU A 48 -6.01 -6.60 -3.10
C LEU A 48 -7.53 -6.76 -3.18
N VAL A 49 -7.97 -7.60 -4.10
CA VAL A 49 -9.37 -8.04 -4.23
C VAL A 49 -9.41 -9.54 -3.94
N LYS A 50 -10.22 -9.94 -2.97
CA LYS A 50 -10.41 -11.35 -2.59
C LYS A 50 -11.43 -11.99 -3.54
N GLY A 51 -10.97 -12.40 -4.72
CA GLY A 51 -11.69 -13.29 -5.63
C GLY A 51 -11.13 -14.71 -5.56
N GLU A 52 -11.56 -15.56 -6.51
CA GLU A 52 -10.99 -16.90 -6.71
C GLU A 52 -10.35 -16.98 -8.11
N PRO A 53 -9.01 -16.86 -8.24
CA PRO A 53 -8.02 -16.63 -7.18
C PRO A 53 -7.94 -15.16 -6.71
N PRO A 54 -7.39 -14.87 -5.51
CA PRO A 54 -7.15 -13.51 -5.05
C PRO A 54 -6.19 -12.77 -5.99
N GLN A 55 -6.47 -11.50 -6.26
CA GLN A 55 -5.67 -10.67 -7.16
C GLN A 55 -5.19 -9.42 -6.46
N TYR A 56 -3.96 -9.00 -6.75
CA TYR A 56 -3.42 -7.74 -6.26
C TYR A 56 -2.66 -6.99 -7.36
N ALA A 57 -2.55 -5.68 -7.17
CA ALA A 57 -1.71 -4.83 -8.00
C ALA A 57 -0.98 -3.81 -7.13
N THR A 58 0.18 -3.36 -7.62
CA THR A 58 1.00 -2.33 -7.00
C THR A 58 0.98 -1.06 -7.85
N SER A 59 1.16 0.10 -7.21
CA SER A 59 1.50 1.33 -7.92
C SER A 59 2.94 1.29 -8.42
N LYS A 60 3.34 2.29 -9.23
CA LYS A 60 4.75 2.64 -9.35
C LYS A 60 5.36 2.94 -7.97
N VAL A 61 6.68 2.84 -7.85
CA VAL A 61 7.40 3.33 -6.67
C VAL A 61 7.40 4.85 -6.71
N PHE A 62 6.94 5.48 -5.64
CA PHE A 62 7.08 6.92 -5.43
C PHE A 62 8.30 7.16 -4.57
N ILE A 63 9.18 8.06 -4.98
CA ILE A 63 10.39 8.43 -4.25
C ILE A 63 10.31 9.92 -3.94
N THR A 64 10.22 10.25 -2.65
CA THR A 64 10.07 11.64 -2.18
C THR A 64 11.21 12.57 -2.59
N ARG A 65 12.39 12.02 -2.87
CA ARG A 65 13.58 12.77 -3.33
C ARG A 65 13.70 12.87 -4.86
N ASN A 66 12.77 12.31 -5.63
CA ASN A 66 12.78 12.47 -7.09
C ASN A 66 12.58 13.94 -7.47
N PRO A 67 13.25 14.43 -8.53
CA PRO A 67 12.93 15.73 -9.14
C PRO A 67 11.44 15.82 -9.48
N GLY A 68 10.81 16.96 -9.20
CA GLY A 68 9.36 17.14 -9.33
C GLY A 68 8.56 16.83 -8.06
N ASN A 69 9.18 16.28 -7.02
CA ASN A 69 8.62 16.07 -5.68
C ASN A 69 7.33 15.21 -5.63
N GLU A 70 7.51 13.89 -5.63
CA GLU A 70 6.40 12.93 -5.54
C GLU A 70 5.71 12.88 -4.16
N LEU A 71 6.17 13.67 -3.18
CA LEU A 71 5.54 13.74 -1.85
C LEU A 71 4.08 14.19 -1.94
N TYR A 72 3.75 15.13 -2.84
CA TYR A 72 2.38 15.61 -2.98
C TYR A 72 1.43 14.52 -3.46
N ASP A 73 1.87 13.66 -4.38
CA ASP A 73 1.07 12.53 -4.85
C ASP A 73 0.90 11.49 -3.75
N VAL A 74 1.96 11.18 -2.99
CA VAL A 74 1.89 10.30 -1.81
C VAL A 74 0.86 10.82 -0.81
N LEU A 75 0.91 12.12 -0.46
CA LEU A 75 -0.05 12.73 0.47
C LEU A 75 -1.49 12.69 -0.07
N ARG A 76 -1.70 12.96 -1.36
CA ARG A 76 -3.02 12.88 -1.99
C ARG A 76 -3.60 11.47 -1.94
N ILE A 77 -2.78 10.45 -2.20
CA ILE A 77 -3.20 9.05 -2.11
C ILE A 77 -3.55 8.69 -0.66
N LEU A 78 -2.72 9.06 0.33
CA LEU A 78 -3.00 8.82 1.74
C LEU A 78 -4.32 9.48 2.20
N GLN A 79 -4.59 10.70 1.75
CA GLN A 79 -5.87 11.37 2.03
C GLN A 79 -7.06 10.60 1.44
N ARG A 80 -6.93 10.09 0.20
CA ARG A 80 -7.97 9.28 -0.42
C ARG A 80 -8.20 7.96 0.32
N LEU A 81 -7.13 7.27 0.73
CA LEU A 81 -7.20 6.02 1.50
C LEU A 81 -7.86 6.24 2.86
N ARG A 82 -7.55 7.35 3.54
CA ARG A 82 -8.23 7.75 4.79
C ARG A 82 -9.74 7.85 4.58
N GLN A 83 -10.19 8.50 3.50
CA GLN A 83 -11.63 8.63 3.24
C GLN A 83 -12.30 7.28 2.98
N ILE A 84 -11.63 6.38 2.26
CA ILE A 84 -12.15 5.02 2.04
C ILE A 84 -12.23 4.25 3.36
N ALA A 85 -11.24 4.40 4.24
CA ALA A 85 -11.22 3.71 5.54
C ALA A 85 -12.25 4.24 6.55
N ILE A 86 -12.68 5.50 6.43
CA ILE A 86 -13.70 6.10 7.30
C ILE A 86 -15.13 5.82 6.78
N ASN A 87 -15.29 5.71 5.46
CA ASN A 87 -16.60 5.54 4.82
C ASN A 87 -17.03 4.07 4.65
N ASN A 88 -16.20 3.12 5.09
CA ASN A 88 -16.50 1.68 5.15
C ASN A 88 -16.77 1.27 6.60
#